data_AF-A0A526YE63-F1
#
_entry.id   AF-A0A526YE63-F1
#
_cell.length_a   1.000
_cell.length_b   1.000
_cell.length_c   1.000
_cell.angle_alpha   90.00
_cell.angle_beta   90.00
_cell.angle_gamma   90.00
#
_symmetry.space_group_name_H-M   'P 1'
#
loop_
_entity.id
_entity.type
_entity.pdbx_description
1 polymer ?
#
loop_
_entity_poly.entity_id
_entity_poly.type
_entity_poly.pdbx_seq_one_letter_code
_entity_poly.pdbx_strand_id
1 'polypeptide(L)' 'VNLIRAKLEGNINGNLQLVQGLVAAVVTEPYMGQQRFASLASNLFGRGSQLKNIAGAPDLVISLMYPMNGNDKAIGLD' A
#
# COMPACT_ATOMS: atom_id res chain seq x y z
N VAL A 1 15.88 -9.32 -26.62
CA VAL A 1 16.34 -9.07 -25.24
C VAL A 1 15.48 -7.94 -24.63
N ASN A 2 14.31 -8.23 -24.04
CA ASN A 2 13.52 -7.20 -23.32
C ASN A 2 12.34 -7.71 -22.46
N LEU A 3 12.01 -9.01 -22.50
CA LEU A 3 10.79 -9.55 -21.86
C LEU A 3 10.79 -9.41 -20.33
N ILE A 4 11.95 -9.51 -19.68
CA ILE A 4 12.06 -9.37 -18.22
C ILE A 4 11.75 -7.93 -17.79
N ARG A 5 12.32 -6.95 -18.48
CA ARG A 5 12.06 -5.52 -18.24
C ARG A 5 10.60 -5.18 -18.45
N ALA A 6 10.03 -5.58 -19.59
CA ALA A 6 8.63 -5.32 -19.92
C ALA A 6 7.67 -5.95 -18.88
N LYS A 7 7.98 -7.16 -18.40
CA LYS A 7 7.20 -7.82 -17.34
C LYS A 7 7.29 -7.07 -16.01
N LEU A 8 8.48 -6.61 -15.63
CA LEU A 8 8.69 -5.84 -14.41
C LEU A 8 7.94 -4.49 -14.48
N GLU A 9 8.07 -3.76 -15.58
CA GLU A 9 7.36 -2.49 -15.80
C GLU A 9 5.85 -2.69 -15.77
N GLY A 10 5.33 -3.74 -16.40
CA GLY A 10 3.91 -4.09 -16.35
C GLY A 10 3.42 -4.36 -14.92
N ASN A 11 4.17 -5.13 -14.14
CA ASN A 11 3.80 -5.43 -12.76
C ASN A 11 3.87 -4.19 -11.85
N ILE A 12 4.89 -3.34 -12.00
CA ILE A 12 5.02 -2.08 -11.24
C ILE A 12 3.84 -1.16 -11.57
N ASN A 13 3.50 -0.99 -12.85
CA ASN A 13 2.35 -0.19 -13.26
C ASN A 13 1.04 -0.75 -12.72
N GLY A 14 0.88 -2.08 -12.70
CA GLY A 14 -0.27 -2.75 -12.07
C GLY A 14 -0.37 -2.40 -10.58
N ASN A 15 0.73 -2.50 -9.84
CA ASN A 15 0.74 -2.14 -8.41
C ASN A 15 0.38 -0.67 -8.19
N LEU A 16 0.88 0.24 -9.02
CA LEU A 16 0.54 1.68 -8.93
C LEU A 16 -0.96 1.93 -9.11
N GLN A 17 -1.60 1.27 -10.07
CA GLN A 17 -3.05 1.39 -10.27
C GLN A 17 -3.84 0.86 -9.06
N LEU A 18 -3.42 -0.26 -8.47
CA LEU A 18 -4.07 -0.78 -7.27
C LEU A 18 -3.91 0.17 -6.06
N VAL A 19 -2.73 0.79 -5.90
CA VAL A 19 -2.49 1.81 -4.87
C VAL A 19 -3.40 3.02 -5.09
N GLN A 20 -3.60 3.49 -6.32
CA GLN A 20 -4.54 4.58 -6.61
C GLN A 20 -5.98 4.23 -6.20
N GLY A 21 -6.40 2.98 -6.36
CA GLY A 21 -7.68 2.48 -5.85
C GLY A 21 -7.79 2.56 -4.32
N LEU A 22 -6.72 2.21 -3.60
CA LEU A 22 -6.66 2.38 -2.15
C LEU A 22 -6.74 3.87 -1.74
N VAL A 23 -6.03 4.75 -2.45
CA VAL A 23 -6.10 6.20 -2.22
C VAL A 23 -7.52 6.72 -2.39
N ALA A 24 -8.24 6.30 -3.43
CA ALA A 24 -9.63 6.70 -3.64
C ALA A 24 -10.53 6.29 -2.46
N ALA A 25 -10.36 5.09 -1.89
CA ALA A 25 -11.10 4.66 -0.71
C ALA A 25 -10.75 5.47 0.55
N VAL A 26 -9.47 5.79 0.77
CA VAL A 26 -9.02 6.63 1.89
C VAL A 26 -9.63 8.03 1.80
N VAL A 27 -9.67 8.64 0.61
CA VAL A 27 -10.30 9.96 0.39
C VAL A 27 -11.78 9.96 0.79
N THR A 28 -12.50 8.86 0.54
CA THR A 28 -13.92 8.74 0.92
C THR A 28 -14.14 8.41 2.40
N GLU A 29 -13.12 7.94 3.10
CA GLU A 29 -13.17 7.52 4.51
C GLU A 29 -12.05 8.22 5.31
N PRO A 30 -12.14 9.54 5.59
CA PRO A 30 -11.05 10.31 6.21
C PRO A 30 -10.70 9.87 7.64
N TYR A 31 -11.60 9.16 8.31
CA TYR A 31 -11.39 8.58 9.64
C TYR A 31 -11.11 7.07 9.58
N MET A 32 -10.58 6.59 8.45
CA MET A 32 -10.26 5.17 8.26
C MET A 32 -9.28 4.70 9.33
N GLY A 33 -9.71 3.73 10.13
CA GLY A 33 -8.85 3.09 11.14
C GLY A 33 -7.96 2.00 10.54
N GLN A 34 -6.92 1.63 11.29
CA GLN A 34 -5.93 0.61 10.93
C GLN A 34 -6.54 -0.72 10.44
N GLN A 35 -7.60 -1.23 11.08
CA GLN A 35 -8.24 -2.48 10.68
C GLN A 35 -8.88 -2.40 9.28
N ARG A 36 -9.57 -1.29 8.98
CA ARG A 36 -10.19 -1.04 7.68
C ARG A 36 -9.12 -0.85 6.60
N PHE A 37 -8.10 -0.06 6.91
CA PHE A 37 -6.94 0.13 6.03
C PHE A 37 -6.27 -1.21 5.70
N ALA A 38 -5.93 -2.02 6.71
CA ALA A 38 -5.31 -3.32 6.50
C ALA A 38 -6.17 -4.27 5.66
N SER A 39 -7.50 -4.28 5.88
CA SER A 39 -8.42 -5.08 5.08
C SER A 39 -8.38 -4.71 3.60
N LEU A 40 -8.34 -3.41 3.28
CA LEU A 40 -8.27 -2.94 1.90
C LEU A 40 -6.87 -3.17 1.31
N ALA A 41 -5.83 -2.75 2.03
CA ALA A 41 -4.42 -2.86 1.65
C ALA A 41 -3.98 -4.31 1.41
N SER A 42 -4.51 -5.28 2.16
CA SER A 42 -4.15 -6.70 1.99
C SER A 42 -4.35 -7.22 0.56
N ASN A 43 -5.34 -6.69 -0.16
CA ASN A 43 -5.64 -7.08 -1.54
C ASN A 43 -4.51 -6.69 -2.52
N LEU A 44 -3.66 -5.73 -2.16
CA LEU A 44 -2.54 -5.25 -2.98
C LEU A 44 -1.31 -6.18 -2.91
N PHE A 45 -1.27 -7.11 -1.95
CA PHE A 45 -0.13 -7.97 -1.66
C PHE A 45 -0.32 -9.41 -2.15
N GLY A 46 -1.16 -9.58 -3.19
CA GLY A 46 -1.40 -10.86 -3.85
C GLY A 46 -0.18 -11.42 -4.60
N ARG A 47 -0.34 -12.60 -5.22
CA ARG A 47 0.74 -13.27 -5.98
C ARG A 47 1.27 -12.35 -7.09
N GLY A 48 2.58 -12.11 -7.07
CA GLY A 48 3.26 -11.32 -8.10
C GLY A 48 3.30 -9.82 -7.83
N SER A 49 2.79 -9.33 -6.70
CA SER A 49 3.03 -7.96 -6.23
C SER A 49 4.51 -7.74 -5.89
N GLN A 50 5.00 -6.53 -6.11
CA GLN A 50 6.35 -6.08 -5.72
C GLN A 50 6.31 -5.16 -4.50
N LEU A 51 5.12 -4.95 -3.92
CA LEU A 51 4.94 -4.14 -2.72
C LEU A 51 5.52 -4.88 -1.50
N LYS A 52 6.28 -4.15 -0.68
CA LYS A 52 6.84 -4.66 0.59
C LYS A 52 6.04 -4.17 1.79
N ASN A 53 5.66 -2.91 1.76
CA ASN A 53 4.80 -2.27 2.72
C ASN A 53 4.03 -1.12 2.06
N ILE A 54 2.97 -0.69 2.70
CA ILE A 54 2.22 0.52 2.39
C ILE A 54 1.78 1.15 3.69
N ALA A 55 1.99 2.46 3.80
CA ALA A 55 1.66 3.23 4.97
C ALA A 55 0.74 4.39 4.59
N GLY A 56 -0.23 4.66 5.45
CA GLY A 56 -1.01 5.89 5.42
C GLY A 56 -0.52 6.81 6.55
N ALA A 57 -0.26 8.06 6.19
CA ALA A 57 0.18 9.09 7.13
C ALA A 57 -0.78 10.28 7.12
N PRO A 58 -1.96 10.16 7.77
CA PRO A 58 -2.79 11.30 8.12
C PRO A 58 -1.96 12.34 8.86
N ASP A 59 -2.09 13.61 8.49
CA ASP A 59 -1.33 14.71 9.08
C ASP A 59 0.21 14.51 9.03
N LEU A 60 0.69 13.75 8.03
CA LEU A 60 2.09 13.36 7.83
C LEU A 60 2.70 12.47 8.93
N VAL A 61 1.88 11.94 9.84
CA VAL A 61 2.32 10.98 10.86
C VAL A 61 1.81 9.59 10.48
N ILE A 62 2.73 8.63 10.33
CA ILE A 62 2.35 7.25 9.99
C ILE A 62 1.49 6.66 11.11
N SER A 63 0.21 6.42 10.83
CA SER A 63 -0.73 5.78 11.76
C SER A 63 -1.47 4.58 11.14
N LEU A 64 -1.32 4.40 9.83
CA LEU A 64 -1.86 3.26 9.09
C LEU A 64 -0.70 2.48 8.44
N MET A 65 -0.70 1.16 8.57
CA MET A 65 0.40 0.32 8.09
C MET A 65 -0.09 -1.04 7.60
N TYR A 66 0.46 -1.51 6.49
CA TYR A 66 0.31 -2.91 6.08
C TYR A 66 1.55 -3.41 5.32
N PRO A 67 2.06 -4.63 5.61
CA PRO A 67 1.72 -5.45 6.79
C PRO A 67 2.24 -4.79 8.07
N MET A 68 1.53 -4.98 9.20
CA MET A 68 2.00 -4.42 10.49
C MET A 68 3.28 -5.11 10.95
N ASN A 69 3.30 -6.45 10.91
CA ASN A 69 4.43 -7.24 11.37
C ASN A 69 5.72 -6.83 10.67
N GLY A 70 6.71 -6.39 11.45
CA GLY A 70 8.03 -5.98 10.96
C GLY A 70 8.10 -4.52 10.50
N ASN A 71 6.96 -3.80 10.47
CA ASN A 71 6.89 -2.37 10.17
C ASN A 71 6.40 -1.55 11.38
N ASP A 72 6.26 -2.16 12.57
CA ASP A 72 5.74 -1.52 13.79
C ASP A 72 6.52 -0.26 14.19
N LYS A 73 7.84 -0.26 13.93
CA LYS A 73 8.73 0.87 14.23
C LYS A 73 8.48 2.10 13.34
N ALA A 74 7.75 1.95 12.24
CA ALA A 74 7.43 3.05 11.36
C ALA A 74 6.19 3.84 11.82
N ILE A 75 5.39 3.30 12.76
CA ILE A 75 4.27 4.02 13.34
C ILE A 75 4.78 5.21 14.15
N GLY A 76 4.19 6.39 13.93
CA GLY A 76 4.53 7.62 14.63
C GLY A 76 5.75 8.36 14.09
N LEU A 77 6.34 7.92 12.98
CA LEU A 77 7.38 8.69 12.28
C LEU A 77 6.75 9.87 11.52
N ASP A 78 7.41 11.02 11.60
CA ASP A 78 7.18 12.25 10.82
C ASP A 78 8.36 12.56 9.87
#